data_AF-A0A7W1E0F2-F1
#
_entry.id   AF-A0A7W1E0F2-F1
#
_cell.length_a   1.000
_cell.length_b   1.000
_cell.length_c   1.000
_cell.angle_alpha   90.00
_cell.angle_beta   90.00
_cell.angle_gamma   90.00
#
_symmetry.space_group_name_H-M   'P 1'
#
loop_
_entity.id
_entity.type
_entity.pdbx_description
1 polymer ?
#
loop_
_entity_poly.entity_id
_entity_poly.type
_entity_poly.pdbx_seq_one_letter_code
_entity_poly.pdbx_strand_id
1 'polypeptide(L)'
;MASSAALLRRTLVLLSALGAVVLGLGLAQVAAGGKLLTPTAPTPGLDNLVIERAVGAVKVLQPTGTFVDPGRFASMAIVGVVIALAAYPLAGLGLRQRFLGLCAIGVAVAAIWSTGGRGALLFGVALVGIAIIATGRAGRRGGGFRRALVASVVCGVAVVLIAIALPSTFSSRATYYSATLDPRLQTNEWAFRWNLYQGETLQGIRRGGVIGRGTGSQALGLQYLFGGADRSVAGLYKTEAGWGAVGYEWGLVGVILWALWCAAWSRRVRGVLRLTRGTSYGPTAVIIVSWITLFLGIQFIGGKQAFQNYVSNAYFWLLSGIVFGLPQLLKTAAEDESDAEYALSASSAPP
;
A
#
# COMPACT_ATOMS: atom_id res chain seq x y z
N MET A 1 -4.83 -31.71 8.37
CA MET A 1 -5.19 -30.38 7.84
C MET A 1 -4.24 -29.36 8.43
N ALA A 2 -3.77 -28.36 7.67
CA ALA A 2 -2.91 -27.31 8.25
C ALA A 2 -3.74 -26.41 9.16
N SER A 3 -3.24 -26.06 10.36
CA SER A 3 -3.93 -25.12 11.24
C SER A 3 -4.11 -23.76 10.55
N SER A 4 -5.21 -23.07 10.85
CA SER A 4 -5.55 -21.77 10.22
C SER A 4 -4.42 -20.73 10.37
N ALA A 5 -3.65 -20.81 11.46
CA ALA A 5 -2.45 -20.01 11.69
C ALA A 5 -1.31 -20.33 10.69
N ALA A 6 -1.06 -21.61 10.40
CA ALA A 6 -0.08 -22.03 9.41
C ALA A 6 -0.49 -21.61 7.99
N LEU A 7 -1.80 -21.67 7.68
CA LEU A 7 -2.34 -21.19 6.42
C LEU A 7 -2.09 -19.69 6.26
N LEU A 8 -2.43 -18.85 7.25
CA LEU A 8 -2.19 -17.41 7.20
C LEU A 8 -0.72 -17.08 6.91
N ARG A 9 0.22 -17.73 7.63
CA ARG A 9 1.66 -17.54 7.42
C ARG A 9 2.08 -17.89 6.00
N ARG A 10 1.66 -19.05 5.50
CA ARG A 10 1.96 -19.51 4.15
C ARG A 10 1.40 -18.56 3.10
N THR A 11 0.15 -18.13 3.27
CA THR A 11 -0.50 -17.18 2.35
C THR A 11 0.23 -15.85 2.31
N LEU A 12 0.57 -15.24 3.44
CA LEU A 12 1.27 -13.96 3.46
C LEU A 12 2.69 -14.06 2.90
N VAL A 13 3.42 -15.15 3.17
CA VAL A 13 4.75 -15.38 2.57
C VAL A 13 4.64 -15.59 1.06
N LEU A 14 3.67 -16.37 0.59
CA LEU A 14 3.42 -16.58 -0.84
C LEU A 14 3.06 -15.27 -1.55
N LEU A 15 2.14 -14.49 -0.99
CA LEU A 15 1.77 -13.18 -1.53
C LEU A 15 2.98 -12.22 -1.55
N SER A 16 3.84 -12.27 -0.53
CA SER A 16 5.08 -11.48 -0.49
C SER A 16 6.03 -11.88 -1.62
N ALA A 17 6.21 -13.18 -1.87
CA ALA A 17 7.08 -13.69 -2.93
C ALA A 17 6.54 -13.34 -4.32
N LEU A 18 5.24 -13.55 -4.56
CA LEU A 18 4.59 -13.16 -5.83
C LEU A 18 4.68 -11.66 -6.06
N GLY A 19 4.42 -10.85 -5.02
CA GLY A 19 4.59 -9.41 -5.06
C GLY A 19 6.02 -9.01 -5.40
N ALA A 20 7.02 -9.65 -4.80
CA ALA A 20 8.43 -9.40 -5.10
C ALA A 20 8.79 -9.71 -6.57
N VAL A 21 8.24 -10.77 -7.15
CA VAL A 21 8.43 -11.07 -8.58
C VAL A 21 7.87 -9.95 -9.46
N VAL A 22 6.62 -9.54 -9.22
CA VAL A 22 5.95 -8.46 -9.97
C VAL A 22 6.72 -7.14 -9.84
N LEU A 23 7.17 -6.81 -8.63
CA LEU A 23 7.93 -5.59 -8.37
C LEU A 23 9.35 -5.64 -8.96
N GLY A 24 9.97 -6.82 -8.95
CA GLY A 24 11.26 -7.07 -9.59
C GLY A 24 11.23 -6.82 -11.09
N LEU A 25 10.13 -7.14 -11.77
CA LEU A 25 9.96 -6.82 -13.19
C LEU A 25 9.92 -5.30 -13.45
N GLY A 26 9.29 -4.53 -12.58
CA GLY A 26 9.32 -3.06 -12.67
C GLY A 26 10.71 -2.47 -12.38
N LEU A 27 11.47 -3.06 -11.44
CA LEU A 27 12.86 -2.69 -11.22
C LEU A 27 13.75 -3.00 -12.42
N ALA A 28 13.56 -4.16 -13.05
CA ALA A 28 14.24 -4.53 -14.28
C ALA A 28 13.90 -3.55 -15.42
N GLN A 29 12.65 -3.09 -15.50
CA GLN A 29 12.27 -2.03 -16.44
C GLN A 29 13.02 -0.71 -16.20
N VAL A 30 13.17 -0.30 -14.93
CA VAL A 30 13.96 0.90 -14.60
C VAL A 30 15.43 0.70 -14.98
N ALA A 31 16.01 -0.46 -14.67
CA ALA A 31 17.40 -0.79 -15.01
C ALA A 31 17.65 -0.79 -16.53
N ALA A 32 16.67 -1.23 -17.31
CA ALA A 32 16.71 -1.23 -18.77
C ALA A 32 16.35 0.15 -19.40
N GLY A 33 16.24 1.22 -18.60
CA GLY A 33 15.92 2.55 -19.08
C GLY A 33 14.51 2.68 -19.65
N GLY A 34 13.54 1.91 -19.13
CA GLY A 34 12.14 1.98 -19.55
C GLY A 34 11.81 1.21 -20.83
N LYS A 35 12.78 0.55 -21.47
CA LYS A 35 12.58 -0.19 -22.73
C LYS A 35 12.01 -1.59 -22.51
N LEU A 36 12.35 -2.23 -21.40
CA LEU A 36 11.84 -3.56 -21.06
C LEU A 36 10.35 -3.48 -20.70
N LEU A 37 9.54 -4.43 -21.19
CA LEU A 37 8.07 -4.45 -21.02
C LEU A 37 7.32 -3.25 -21.65
N THR A 38 8.00 -2.46 -22.48
CA THR A 38 7.39 -1.37 -23.24
C THR A 38 7.37 -1.78 -24.71
N PRO A 39 6.22 -1.77 -25.40
CA PRO A 39 6.17 -2.09 -26.82
C PRO A 39 6.97 -1.05 -27.63
N THR A 40 7.62 -1.50 -28.70
CA THR A 40 8.47 -0.67 -29.56
C THR A 40 7.69 0.33 -30.41
N ALA A 41 6.41 0.03 -30.66
CA ALA A 41 5.45 0.95 -31.27
C ALA A 41 4.35 1.25 -30.25
N PRO A 42 3.94 2.53 -30.11
CA PRO A 42 2.79 2.86 -29.27
C PRO A 42 1.57 2.11 -29.80
N THR A 43 0.88 1.41 -28.91
CA THR A 43 -0.39 0.78 -29.27
C THR A 43 -1.41 1.90 -29.49
N PRO A 44 -2.20 1.91 -30.59
CA PRO A 44 -3.18 2.96 -30.83
C PRO A 44 -4.08 3.18 -29.61
N GLY A 45 -4.09 4.40 -29.07
CA GLY A 45 -4.86 4.76 -27.86
C GLY A 45 -4.15 4.54 -26.51
N LEU A 46 -2.89 4.08 -26.51
CA LEU A 46 -2.05 3.92 -25.31
C LEU A 46 -0.77 4.76 -25.45
N ASP A 47 -0.93 6.08 -25.36
CA ASP A 47 0.16 7.04 -25.60
C ASP A 47 1.10 7.22 -24.38
N ASN A 48 0.76 6.64 -23.22
CA ASN A 48 1.44 6.87 -21.92
C ASN A 48 2.13 5.64 -21.33
N LEU A 49 2.66 4.75 -22.18
CA LEU A 49 3.34 3.51 -21.73
C LEU A 49 4.62 3.78 -20.92
N VAL A 50 5.23 4.96 -21.12
CA VAL A 50 6.36 5.45 -20.36
C VAL A 50 6.09 6.89 -19.96
N ILE A 51 5.91 7.13 -18.66
CA ILE A 51 5.70 8.48 -18.14
C ILE A 51 7.01 8.97 -17.55
N GLU A 52 7.50 10.10 -18.06
CA GLU A 52 8.60 10.84 -17.46
C GLU A 52 8.05 12.06 -16.72
N ARG A 53 8.51 12.26 -15.49
CA ARG A 53 8.29 13.51 -14.77
C ARG A 53 9.54 14.36 -14.84
N ALA A 54 9.38 15.67 -14.92
CA ALA A 54 10.50 16.60 -14.93
C ALA A 54 10.35 17.66 -13.84
N VAL A 55 11.48 18.03 -13.24
CA VAL A 55 11.62 19.24 -12.41
C VAL A 55 12.90 19.94 -12.84
N GLY A 56 12.74 21.10 -13.47
CA GLY A 56 13.83 21.76 -14.18
C GLY A 56 14.40 20.86 -15.27
N ALA A 57 15.72 20.64 -15.26
CA ALA A 57 16.41 19.78 -16.22
C ALA A 57 16.39 18.27 -15.83
N VAL A 58 15.96 17.93 -14.62
CA VAL A 58 15.99 16.53 -14.14
C VAL A 58 14.74 15.79 -14.61
N LYS A 59 14.96 14.65 -15.27
CA LYS A 59 13.89 13.73 -15.70
C LYS A 59 13.89 12.46 -14.84
N VAL A 60 12.70 12.02 -14.46
CA VAL A 60 12.46 10.82 -13.67
C VAL A 60 11.48 9.92 -14.43
N LEU A 61 12.02 8.81 -14.93
CA LEU A 61 11.25 7.71 -15.49
C LEU A 61 10.35 7.09 -14.40
N GLN A 62 9.06 6.97 -14.67
CA GLN A 62 8.11 6.24 -13.83
C GLN A 62 7.82 4.86 -14.44
N PRO A 63 8.29 3.75 -13.83
CA PRO A 63 8.04 2.41 -14.36
C PRO A 63 6.57 2.02 -14.26
N THR A 64 6.11 1.25 -15.24
CA THR A 64 4.79 0.65 -15.31
C THR A 64 4.80 -0.83 -14.91
N GLY A 65 5.96 -1.49 -14.97
CA GLY A 65 6.15 -2.90 -14.64
C GLY A 65 5.28 -3.79 -15.54
N THR A 66 4.52 -4.69 -14.93
CA THR A 66 3.52 -5.51 -15.63
C THR A 66 2.15 -4.81 -15.76
N PHE A 67 2.07 -3.52 -15.43
CA PHE A 67 0.85 -2.73 -15.50
C PHE A 67 0.88 -1.79 -16.69
N VAL A 68 -0.29 -1.24 -17.01
CA VAL A 68 -0.47 -0.28 -18.12
C VAL A 68 -0.21 1.17 -17.72
N ASP A 69 -0.03 1.45 -16.42
CA ASP A 69 0.23 2.80 -15.92
C ASP A 69 1.13 2.77 -14.65
N PRO A 70 1.92 3.84 -14.42
CA PRO A 70 2.85 3.89 -13.30
C PRO A 70 2.16 4.06 -11.94
N GLY A 71 0.91 4.55 -11.92
CA GLY A 71 0.11 4.66 -10.69
C GLY A 71 -0.25 3.29 -10.12
N ARG A 72 -0.58 2.33 -10.99
CA ARG A 72 -0.81 0.91 -10.62
C ARG A 72 0.46 0.25 -10.12
N PHE A 73 1.58 0.45 -10.81
CA PHE A 73 2.88 -0.05 -10.32
C PHE A 73 3.20 0.51 -8.92
N ALA A 74 3.04 1.82 -8.73
CA ALA A 74 3.25 2.45 -7.43
C ALA A 74 2.31 1.91 -6.34
N SER A 75 1.05 1.68 -6.67
CA SER A 75 0.07 1.06 -5.76
C SER A 75 0.47 -0.37 -5.40
N MET A 76 0.92 -1.16 -6.38
CA MET A 76 1.44 -2.51 -6.15
C MET A 76 2.70 -2.51 -5.28
N ALA A 77 3.60 -1.52 -5.44
CA ALA A 77 4.79 -1.39 -4.62
C ALA A 77 4.45 -1.12 -3.15
N ILE A 78 3.48 -0.24 -2.88
CA ILE A 78 2.95 0.01 -1.54
C ILE A 78 2.36 -1.27 -0.95
N VAL A 79 1.47 -1.95 -1.68
CA VAL A 79 0.84 -3.21 -1.24
C VAL A 79 1.90 -4.28 -0.96
N GLY A 80 2.88 -4.44 -1.85
CA GLY A 80 3.96 -5.42 -1.71
C GLY A 80 4.77 -5.17 -0.43
N VAL A 81 5.09 -3.92 -0.12
CA VAL A 81 5.76 -3.56 1.13
C VAL A 81 4.90 -3.89 2.35
N VAL A 82 3.61 -3.57 2.32
CA VAL A 82 2.71 -3.86 3.45
C VAL A 82 2.63 -5.35 3.72
N ILE A 83 2.44 -6.17 2.69
CA ILE A 83 2.33 -7.63 2.83
C ILE A 83 3.65 -8.21 3.33
N ALA A 84 4.78 -7.81 2.75
CA ALA A 84 6.09 -8.31 3.15
C ALA A 84 6.44 -7.94 4.60
N LEU A 85 6.18 -6.69 5.00
CA LEU A 85 6.36 -6.21 6.38
C LEU A 85 5.37 -6.87 7.35
N ALA A 86 4.14 -7.15 6.94
CA ALA A 86 3.13 -7.80 7.77
C ALA A 86 3.40 -9.30 7.95
N ALA A 87 3.99 -9.96 6.96
CA ALA A 87 4.36 -11.38 7.01
C ALA A 87 5.55 -11.63 7.95
N TYR A 88 6.57 -10.78 7.87
CA TYR A 88 7.86 -10.96 8.56
C TYR A 88 7.80 -11.13 10.11
N PRO A 89 6.94 -10.40 10.87
CA PRO A 89 6.87 -10.54 12.32
C PRO A 89 6.08 -11.77 12.80
N LEU A 90 5.51 -12.59 11.91
CA LEU A 90 4.79 -13.78 12.32
C LEU A 90 5.73 -14.80 12.98
N ALA A 91 5.28 -15.37 14.11
CA ALA A 91 6.01 -16.44 14.79
C ALA A 91 5.98 -17.75 13.99
N GLY A 92 6.93 -18.64 14.24
CA GLY A 92 6.96 -19.97 13.59
C GLY A 92 7.37 -19.96 12.10
N LEU A 93 7.86 -18.84 11.57
CA LEU A 93 8.49 -18.83 10.25
C LEU A 93 9.84 -19.56 10.31
N GLY A 94 10.04 -20.52 9.41
CA GLY A 94 11.32 -21.18 9.20
C GLY A 94 12.36 -20.26 8.56
N LEU A 95 13.64 -20.64 8.59
CA LEU A 95 14.74 -19.82 8.07
C LEU A 95 14.53 -19.41 6.60
N ARG A 96 14.12 -20.35 5.75
CA ARG A 96 13.81 -20.10 4.33
C ARG A 96 12.70 -19.06 4.16
N GLN A 97 11.61 -19.16 4.93
CA GLN A 97 10.49 -18.22 4.85
C GLN A 97 10.88 -16.82 5.34
N ARG A 98 11.71 -16.73 6.38
CA ARG A 98 12.26 -15.46 6.86
C ARG A 98 13.15 -14.80 5.82
N PHE A 99 14.03 -15.59 5.19
CA PHE A 99 14.90 -15.09 4.12
C PHE A 99 14.07 -14.57 2.94
N LEU A 100 13.09 -15.36 2.46
CA LEU A 100 12.17 -14.93 1.41
C LEU A 100 11.42 -13.64 1.78
N GLY A 101 10.94 -13.52 3.03
CA GLY A 101 10.31 -12.31 3.53
C GLY A 101 11.23 -11.09 3.50
N LEU A 102 12.51 -11.26 3.89
CA LEU A 102 13.51 -10.18 3.82
C LEU A 102 13.82 -9.78 2.39
N CYS A 103 14.01 -10.74 1.47
CA CYS A 103 14.18 -10.44 0.06
C CYS A 103 12.98 -9.68 -0.50
N ALA A 104 11.75 -10.08 -0.15
CA ALA A 104 10.53 -9.40 -0.57
C ALA A 104 10.45 -7.95 -0.02
N ILE A 105 10.83 -7.73 1.25
CA ILE A 105 10.94 -6.37 1.82
C ILE A 105 11.93 -5.55 1.01
N GLY A 106 13.14 -6.07 0.76
CA GLY A 106 14.18 -5.37 0.02
C GLY A 106 13.72 -4.97 -1.40
N VAL A 107 13.15 -5.92 -2.14
CA VAL A 107 12.61 -5.67 -3.49
C VAL A 107 11.48 -4.64 -3.47
N ALA A 108 10.55 -4.73 -2.51
CA ALA A 108 9.42 -3.83 -2.46
C ALA A 108 9.81 -2.40 -2.04
N VAL A 109 10.78 -2.24 -1.13
CA VAL A 109 11.36 -0.93 -0.78
C VAL A 109 12.13 -0.34 -1.96
N ALA A 110 12.92 -1.15 -2.64
CA ALA A 110 13.60 -0.76 -3.87
C ALA A 110 12.60 -0.29 -4.95
N ALA A 111 11.48 -1.00 -5.09
CA ALA A 111 10.42 -0.65 -6.02
C ALA A 111 9.75 0.68 -5.66
N ILE A 112 9.41 0.93 -4.39
CA ILE A 112 8.88 2.22 -3.92
C ILE A 112 9.79 3.37 -4.32
N TRP A 113 11.08 3.26 -4.01
CA TRP A 113 12.06 4.28 -4.38
C TRP A 113 12.02 4.53 -5.88
N SER A 114 11.98 3.43 -6.66
CA SER A 114 12.02 3.43 -8.11
C SER A 114 10.73 3.92 -8.79
N THR A 115 9.60 4.04 -8.08
CA THR A 115 8.34 4.54 -8.67
C THR A 115 8.43 5.95 -9.26
N GLY A 116 9.29 6.81 -8.72
CA GLY A 116 9.29 8.25 -9.04
C GLY A 116 8.04 8.98 -8.53
N GLY A 117 7.21 8.33 -7.70
CA GLY A 117 5.98 8.88 -7.16
C GLY A 117 6.18 9.40 -5.74
N ARG A 118 6.01 10.71 -5.53
CA ARG A 118 6.13 11.38 -4.21
C ARG A 118 5.24 10.74 -3.15
N GLY A 119 3.97 10.49 -3.51
CA GLY A 119 3.01 9.84 -2.63
C GLY A 119 3.45 8.42 -2.25
N ALA A 120 3.89 7.62 -3.22
CA ALA A 120 4.35 6.26 -2.95
C ALA A 120 5.58 6.23 -2.04
N LEU A 121 6.55 7.14 -2.24
CA LEU A 121 7.70 7.27 -1.36
C LEU A 121 7.28 7.58 0.08
N LEU A 122 6.48 8.61 0.30
CA LEU A 122 6.08 9.03 1.65
C LEU A 122 5.23 7.98 2.35
N PHE A 123 4.29 7.35 1.64
CA PHE A 123 3.50 6.24 2.17
C PHE A 123 4.40 5.05 2.53
N GLY A 124 5.33 4.72 1.64
CA GLY A 124 6.32 3.67 1.85
C GLY A 124 7.15 3.89 3.11
N VAL A 125 7.74 5.08 3.25
CA VAL A 125 8.54 5.47 4.41
C VAL A 125 7.71 5.43 5.70
N ALA A 126 6.48 5.95 5.68
CA ALA A 126 5.59 5.90 6.83
C ALA A 126 5.28 4.45 7.25
N LEU A 127 4.99 3.57 6.29
CA LEU A 127 4.69 2.16 6.55
C LEU A 127 5.90 1.38 7.07
N VAL A 128 7.09 1.62 6.52
CA VAL A 128 8.34 1.05 7.02
C VAL A 128 8.58 1.50 8.47
N GLY A 129 8.45 2.80 8.76
CA GLY A 129 8.58 3.34 10.11
C GLY A 129 7.59 2.71 11.09
N ILE A 130 6.31 2.63 10.72
CA ILE A 130 5.26 1.99 11.52
C ILE A 130 5.59 0.50 11.76
N ALA A 131 6.05 -0.23 10.74
CA ALA A 131 6.39 -1.63 10.86
C ALA A 131 7.57 -1.88 11.80
N ILE A 132 8.60 -1.04 11.72
CA ILE A 132 9.76 -1.08 12.62
C ILE A 132 9.31 -0.84 14.07
N ILE A 133 8.49 0.19 14.30
CA ILE A 133 7.99 0.53 15.64
C ILE A 133 7.08 -0.59 16.18
N ALA A 134 6.12 -1.06 15.38
CA ALA A 134 5.18 -2.10 15.78
C ALA A 134 5.89 -3.42 16.11
N THR A 135 6.82 -3.84 15.26
CA THR A 135 7.61 -5.06 15.44
C THR A 135 8.57 -4.95 16.62
N GLY A 136 9.22 -3.78 16.79
CA GLY A 136 10.12 -3.52 17.90
C GLY A 136 9.40 -3.53 19.26
N ARG A 137 8.22 -2.91 19.36
CA ARG A 137 7.42 -2.87 20.60
C ARG A 137 6.88 -4.23 21.02
N ALA A 138 6.58 -5.11 20.06
CA ALA A 138 6.23 -6.51 20.36
C ALA A 138 7.41 -7.33 20.91
N GLY A 139 8.64 -6.79 20.84
CA GLY A 139 9.88 -7.48 21.21
C GLY A 139 10.17 -7.66 22.69
N ARG A 140 9.37 -7.12 23.62
CA ARG A 140 9.61 -7.23 25.08
C ARG A 140 9.57 -8.67 25.63
N ARG A 141 9.16 -9.68 24.84
CA ARG A 141 9.11 -11.10 25.25
C ARG A 141 9.64 -12.11 24.20
N GLY A 142 10.15 -11.71 23.03
CA GLY A 142 10.40 -12.69 21.94
C GLY A 142 11.11 -12.20 20.67
N GLY A 143 12.22 -11.46 20.81
CA GLY A 143 13.12 -11.14 19.68
C GLY A 143 12.55 -10.19 18.61
N GLY A 144 11.46 -9.48 18.91
CA GLY A 144 10.85 -8.49 17.99
C GLY A 144 11.78 -7.33 17.66
N PHE A 145 12.60 -6.87 18.63
CA PHE A 145 13.59 -5.81 18.39
C PHE A 145 14.63 -6.20 17.32
N ARG A 146 15.23 -7.39 17.45
CA ARG A 146 16.17 -7.93 16.45
C ARG A 146 15.53 -8.02 15.07
N ARG A 147 14.27 -8.46 14.98
CA ARG A 147 13.52 -8.51 13.72
C ARG A 147 13.34 -7.11 13.13
N ALA A 148 12.90 -6.14 13.92
CA ALA A 148 12.78 -4.75 13.48
C ALA A 148 14.12 -4.19 12.98
N LEU A 149 15.22 -4.46 13.70
CA LEU A 149 16.57 -4.06 13.30
C LEU A 149 16.97 -4.69 11.95
N VAL A 150 16.81 -6.01 11.79
CA VAL A 150 17.14 -6.70 10.54
C VAL A 150 16.31 -6.17 9.37
N ALA A 151 15.00 -5.96 9.56
CA ALA A 151 14.15 -5.37 8.53
C ALA A 151 14.61 -3.95 8.16
N SER A 152 15.00 -3.14 9.14
CA SER A 152 15.52 -1.78 8.92
C SER A 152 16.82 -1.80 8.11
N VAL A 153 17.75 -2.70 8.46
CA VAL A 153 19.00 -2.90 7.71
C VAL A 153 18.71 -3.30 6.28
N VAL A 154 17.81 -4.25 6.05
CA VAL A 154 17.42 -4.68 4.70
C VAL A 154 16.80 -3.53 3.88
N CYS A 155 15.96 -2.69 4.49
CA CYS A 155 15.43 -1.50 3.83
C CYS A 155 16.55 -0.54 3.41
N GLY A 156 17.50 -0.26 4.31
CA GLY A 156 18.66 0.60 4.02
C GLY A 156 19.56 0.02 2.92
N VAL A 157 19.90 -1.26 3.01
CA VAL A 157 20.70 -1.98 2.01
C VAL A 157 20.01 -1.94 0.64
N ALA A 158 18.70 -2.12 0.56
CA ALA A 158 17.98 -2.05 -0.71
C ALA A 158 18.13 -0.68 -1.41
N VAL A 159 18.05 0.42 -0.66
CA VAL A 159 18.25 1.77 -1.22
C VAL A 159 19.70 2.00 -1.63
N VAL A 160 20.67 1.55 -0.82
CA VAL A 160 22.10 1.63 -1.14
C VAL A 160 22.44 0.81 -2.40
N LEU A 161 21.85 -0.38 -2.56
CA LEU A 161 22.04 -1.19 -3.76
C LEU A 161 21.53 -0.48 -5.01
N ILE A 162 20.43 0.26 -4.93
CA ILE A 162 19.99 1.11 -6.06
C ILE A 162 21.01 2.22 -6.34
N ALA A 163 21.54 2.87 -5.30
CA ALA A 163 22.54 3.93 -5.47
C ALA A 163 23.82 3.43 -6.18
N ILE A 164 24.24 2.21 -5.87
CA ILE A 164 25.44 1.58 -6.47
C ILE A 164 25.13 1.04 -7.87
N ALA A 165 24.04 0.30 -8.04
CA ALA A 165 23.73 -0.38 -9.30
C ALA A 165 23.15 0.56 -10.37
N LEU A 166 22.41 1.59 -9.96
CA LEU A 166 21.70 2.52 -10.83
C LEU A 166 21.92 3.98 -10.38
N PRO A 167 23.17 4.49 -10.41
CA PRO A 167 23.52 5.79 -9.82
C PRO A 167 22.78 6.98 -10.43
N SER A 168 22.56 6.98 -11.76
CA SER A 168 21.81 8.04 -12.46
C SER A 168 20.34 8.06 -12.04
N THR A 169 19.72 6.88 -11.92
CA THR A 169 18.34 6.68 -11.46
C THR A 169 18.17 7.15 -10.02
N PHE A 170 19.14 6.82 -9.16
CA PHE A 170 19.16 7.25 -7.76
C PHE A 170 19.28 8.76 -7.65
N SER A 171 20.29 9.37 -8.27
CA SER A 171 20.56 10.81 -8.20
C SER A 171 19.39 11.65 -8.76
N SER A 172 18.82 11.23 -9.90
CA SER A 172 17.68 11.93 -10.50
C SER A 172 16.45 11.92 -9.58
N ARG A 173 16.18 10.77 -8.92
CA ARG A 173 15.07 10.65 -7.96
C ARG A 173 15.34 11.40 -6.67
N ALA A 174 16.55 11.34 -6.13
CA ALA A 174 16.94 12.09 -4.95
C ALA A 174 16.74 13.60 -5.17
N THR A 175 17.20 14.11 -6.32
CA THR A 175 17.01 15.52 -6.72
C THR A 175 15.53 15.86 -6.92
N TYR A 176 14.78 14.99 -7.61
CA TYR A 176 13.34 15.22 -7.81
C TYR A 176 12.56 15.23 -6.49
N TYR A 177 12.84 14.29 -5.58
CA TYR A 177 12.18 14.22 -4.28
C TYR A 177 12.56 15.40 -3.38
N SER A 178 13.83 15.79 -3.32
CA SER A 178 14.24 16.96 -2.53
C SER A 178 13.60 18.24 -3.07
N ALA A 179 13.60 18.44 -4.39
CA ALA A 179 13.00 19.62 -5.01
C ALA A 179 11.48 19.72 -4.78
N THR A 180 10.78 18.59 -4.67
CA THR A 180 9.31 18.57 -4.63
C THR A 180 8.70 18.32 -3.25
N LEU A 181 9.49 17.85 -2.29
CA LEU A 181 9.05 17.57 -0.93
C LEU A 181 9.60 18.55 0.11
N ASP A 182 10.64 19.32 -0.20
CA ASP A 182 11.19 20.31 0.74
C ASP A 182 10.17 21.46 0.95
N PRO A 183 9.66 21.68 2.18
CA PRO A 183 8.71 22.77 2.49
C PRO A 183 9.27 24.17 2.27
N ARG A 184 10.58 24.32 2.08
CA ARG A 184 11.25 25.61 1.89
C ARG A 184 11.31 26.04 0.43
N LEU A 185 11.09 25.13 -0.52
CA LEU A 185 11.21 25.41 -1.94
C LEU A 185 9.86 25.84 -2.53
N GLN A 186 9.88 26.77 -3.49
CA GLN A 186 8.68 27.23 -4.20
C GLN A 186 8.05 26.14 -5.08
N THR A 187 8.83 25.12 -5.44
CA THR A 187 8.38 23.91 -6.14
C THR A 187 7.59 22.95 -5.24
N ASN A 188 7.45 23.27 -3.95
CA ASN A 188 6.63 22.50 -3.04
C ASN A 188 5.14 22.69 -3.35
N GLU A 189 4.44 21.59 -3.60
CA GLU A 189 3.02 21.60 -3.94
C GLU A 189 2.08 21.35 -2.75
N TRP A 190 2.59 21.06 -1.54
CA TRP A 190 1.79 20.59 -0.40
C TRP A 190 0.73 21.59 0.05
N ALA A 191 1.14 22.84 0.31
CA ALA A 191 0.24 23.86 0.83
C ALA A 191 -0.88 24.18 -0.16
N PHE A 192 -0.54 24.35 -1.44
CA PHE A 192 -1.53 24.58 -2.50
C PHE A 192 -2.44 23.37 -2.71
N ARG A 193 -1.90 22.14 -2.75
CA ARG A 193 -2.71 20.91 -2.93
C ARG A 193 -3.71 20.69 -1.81
N TRP A 194 -3.36 21.00 -0.56
CA TRP A 194 -4.30 20.89 0.55
C TRP A 194 -5.50 21.82 0.37
N ASN A 195 -5.23 23.09 0.05
CA ASN A 195 -6.28 24.07 -0.23
C ASN A 195 -7.11 23.70 -1.46
N LEU A 196 -6.46 23.18 -2.51
CA LEU A 196 -7.11 22.67 -3.71
C LEU A 196 -8.09 21.55 -3.35
N TYR A 197 -7.65 20.49 -2.67
CA TYR A 197 -8.51 19.35 -2.35
C TYR A 197 -9.67 19.72 -1.42
N GLN A 198 -9.47 20.65 -0.49
CA GLN A 198 -10.55 21.18 0.33
C GLN A 198 -11.58 21.93 -0.52
N GLY A 199 -11.14 22.85 -1.38
CA GLY A 199 -12.01 23.61 -2.27
C GLY A 199 -12.78 22.71 -3.23
N GLU A 200 -12.11 21.73 -3.82
CA GLU A 200 -12.70 20.72 -4.70
C GLU A 200 -13.69 19.81 -3.98
N THR A 201 -13.44 19.46 -2.71
CA THR A 201 -14.39 18.68 -1.91
C THR A 201 -15.70 19.44 -1.74
N LEU A 202 -15.63 20.73 -1.38
CA LEU A 202 -16.82 21.58 -1.26
C LEU A 202 -17.52 21.78 -2.60
N GLN A 203 -16.75 21.95 -3.69
CA GLN A 203 -17.30 22.11 -5.03
C GLN A 203 -18.01 20.83 -5.51
N GLY A 204 -17.44 19.66 -5.25
CA GLY A 204 -18.04 18.36 -5.55
C GLY A 204 -19.39 18.19 -4.87
N ILE A 205 -19.47 18.47 -3.56
CA ILE A 205 -20.72 18.42 -2.79
C ILE A 205 -21.75 19.42 -3.34
N ARG A 206 -21.34 20.68 -3.60
CA ARG A 206 -22.25 21.70 -4.15
C ARG A 206 -22.81 21.31 -5.53
N ARG A 207 -21.97 20.77 -6.42
CA ARG A 207 -22.38 20.35 -7.77
C ARG A 207 -23.24 19.08 -7.75
N GLY A 208 -22.96 18.16 -6.83
CA GLY A 208 -23.75 16.94 -6.62
C GLY A 208 -25.10 17.18 -5.93
N GLY A 209 -25.23 18.25 -5.14
CA GLY A 209 -26.43 18.52 -4.37
C GLY A 209 -26.64 17.47 -3.27
N VAL A 210 -27.90 17.17 -2.95
CA VAL A 210 -28.24 16.23 -1.85
C VAL A 210 -27.98 14.78 -2.24
N ILE A 211 -28.35 14.39 -3.46
CA ILE A 211 -28.38 12.98 -3.92
C ILE A 211 -27.29 12.63 -4.95
N GLY A 212 -26.58 13.62 -5.49
CA GLY A 212 -25.50 13.42 -6.44
C GLY A 212 -25.94 13.38 -7.91
N ARG A 213 -24.98 13.09 -8.79
CA ARG A 213 -25.15 13.01 -10.25
C ARG A 213 -25.13 11.57 -10.79
N GLY A 214 -25.12 10.59 -9.90
CA GLY A 214 -25.09 9.17 -10.25
C GLY A 214 -23.69 8.57 -10.20
N THR A 215 -23.64 7.30 -9.79
CA THR A 215 -22.42 6.49 -9.71
C THR A 215 -21.73 6.41 -11.06
N GLY A 216 -20.43 6.61 -11.08
CA GLY A 216 -19.61 6.50 -12.28
C GLY A 216 -19.50 7.78 -13.10
N SER A 217 -20.19 8.86 -12.70
CA SER A 217 -20.03 10.18 -13.32
C SER A 217 -18.66 10.84 -13.06
N GLN A 218 -17.84 10.24 -12.18
CA GLN A 218 -16.41 10.54 -11.98
C GLN A 218 -15.55 9.27 -12.07
N ALA A 219 -15.97 8.25 -12.83
CA ALA A 219 -15.23 7.00 -12.93
C ALA A 219 -13.93 7.15 -13.71
N LEU A 220 -12.86 6.49 -13.22
CA LEU A 220 -11.63 6.26 -13.98
C LEU A 220 -11.89 5.64 -15.36
N GLY A 221 -12.91 4.78 -15.46
CA GLY A 221 -13.29 4.10 -16.70
C GLY A 221 -13.65 5.04 -17.86
N LEU A 222 -14.11 6.26 -17.57
CA LEU A 222 -14.42 7.25 -18.60
C LEU A 222 -13.18 7.63 -19.42
N GLN A 223 -11.96 7.51 -18.87
CA GLN A 223 -10.73 7.81 -19.60
C GLN A 223 -10.55 6.90 -20.81
N TYR A 224 -11.00 5.65 -20.70
CA TYR A 224 -10.93 4.67 -21.79
C TYR A 224 -11.99 4.93 -22.86
N LEU A 225 -13.16 5.46 -22.47
CA LEU A 225 -14.23 5.82 -23.40
C LEU A 225 -13.86 7.03 -24.27
N PHE A 226 -13.15 8.00 -23.70
CA PHE A 226 -12.80 9.25 -24.39
C PHE A 226 -11.37 9.29 -24.93
N GLY A 227 -10.60 8.20 -24.80
CA GLY A 227 -9.25 8.11 -25.37
C GLY A 227 -8.21 9.03 -24.70
N GLY A 228 -8.37 9.32 -23.40
CA GLY A 228 -7.43 10.13 -22.63
C GLY A 228 -8.08 11.29 -21.85
N ALA A 229 -7.35 11.79 -20.83
CA ALA A 229 -7.75 12.91 -19.96
C ALA A 229 -8.02 14.21 -20.74
N ASP A 230 -7.24 14.40 -21.80
CA ASP A 230 -7.17 15.53 -22.72
C ASP A 230 -8.28 15.56 -23.78
N ARG A 231 -8.89 14.40 -24.07
CA ARG A 231 -9.90 14.26 -25.15
C ARG A 231 -11.35 14.20 -24.67
N SER A 232 -11.59 14.19 -23.37
CA SER A 232 -12.96 14.28 -22.86
C SER A 232 -13.49 15.71 -22.94
N VAL A 233 -14.66 15.87 -23.55
CA VAL A 233 -15.37 17.16 -23.78
C VAL A 233 -15.71 17.90 -22.46
N ALA A 234 -15.50 17.27 -21.31
CA ALA A 234 -15.89 17.77 -20.00
C ALA A 234 -14.73 18.03 -19.02
N GLY A 235 -13.49 17.64 -19.34
CA GLY A 235 -12.50 17.34 -18.31
C GLY A 235 -12.97 16.11 -17.51
N LEU A 236 -12.19 15.03 -17.54
CA LEU A 236 -12.63 13.71 -17.09
C LEU A 236 -13.05 13.66 -15.62
N TYR A 237 -12.54 14.60 -14.82
CA TYR A 237 -12.92 14.80 -13.44
C TYR A 237 -13.42 16.23 -13.25
N LYS A 238 -14.53 16.36 -12.50
CA LYS A 238 -15.05 17.63 -12.01
C LYS A 238 -14.38 18.04 -10.70
N THR A 239 -13.59 17.14 -10.11
CA THR A 239 -12.83 17.28 -8.87
C THR A 239 -11.75 16.19 -8.80
N GLU A 240 -10.53 16.56 -8.46
CA GLU A 240 -9.44 15.61 -8.19
C GLU A 240 -9.53 15.03 -6.77
N ALA A 241 -10.15 15.74 -5.82
CA ALA A 241 -10.36 15.30 -4.45
C ALA A 241 -11.31 14.10 -4.32
N GLY A 242 -10.94 13.07 -3.55
CA GLY A 242 -11.76 11.85 -3.45
C GLY A 242 -13.09 12.06 -2.73
N TRP A 243 -13.10 12.88 -1.68
CA TRP A 243 -14.34 13.29 -1.01
C TRP A 243 -15.21 14.17 -1.91
N GLY A 244 -14.59 15.02 -2.73
CA GLY A 244 -15.28 15.78 -3.77
C GLY A 244 -15.95 14.87 -4.78
N ALA A 245 -15.27 13.82 -5.25
CA ALA A 245 -15.82 12.86 -6.20
C ALA A 245 -16.99 12.06 -5.61
N VAL A 246 -16.92 11.69 -4.32
CA VAL A 246 -18.07 11.10 -3.60
C VAL A 246 -19.23 12.10 -3.54
N GLY A 247 -18.96 13.35 -3.17
CA GLY A 247 -19.96 14.42 -3.13
C GLY A 247 -20.60 14.70 -4.48
N TYR A 248 -19.83 14.64 -5.57
CA TYR A 248 -20.35 14.83 -6.92
C TYR A 248 -21.25 13.66 -7.35
N GLU A 249 -20.79 12.42 -7.17
CA GLU A 249 -21.53 11.24 -7.62
C GLU A 249 -22.77 10.94 -6.76
N TRP A 250 -22.67 11.06 -5.45
CA TRP A 250 -23.68 10.61 -4.48
C TRP A 250 -24.21 11.71 -3.55
N GLY A 251 -23.79 12.95 -3.78
CA GLY A 251 -24.28 14.11 -3.03
C GLY A 251 -23.80 14.12 -1.58
N LEU A 252 -24.43 14.99 -0.78
CA LEU A 252 -24.21 15.06 0.66
C LEU A 252 -24.51 13.73 1.35
N VAL A 253 -25.56 13.02 0.92
CA VAL A 253 -25.94 11.71 1.48
C VAL A 253 -24.81 10.70 1.32
N GLY A 254 -24.20 10.61 0.13
CA GLY A 254 -23.08 9.72 -0.11
C GLY A 254 -21.86 10.03 0.74
N VAL A 255 -21.53 11.31 0.93
CA VAL A 255 -20.43 11.73 1.81
C VAL A 255 -20.68 11.30 3.25
N ILE A 256 -21.90 11.49 3.76
CA ILE A 256 -22.28 11.05 5.11
C ILE A 256 -22.16 9.53 5.24
N LEU A 257 -22.73 8.77 4.31
CA LEU A 257 -22.66 7.31 4.32
C LEU A 257 -21.22 6.80 4.23
N TRP A 258 -20.38 7.42 3.40
CA TRP A 258 -18.96 7.08 3.29
C TRP A 258 -18.22 7.36 4.60
N ALA A 259 -18.46 8.50 5.22
CA ALA A 259 -17.87 8.84 6.52
C ALA A 259 -18.32 7.87 7.63
N LEU A 260 -19.61 7.52 7.67
CA LEU A 260 -20.16 6.55 8.62
C LEU A 260 -19.55 5.15 8.41
N TRP A 261 -19.37 4.73 7.16
CA TRP A 261 -18.71 3.47 6.83
C TRP A 261 -17.24 3.46 7.29
N CYS A 262 -16.47 4.51 6.98
CA CYS A 262 -15.09 4.68 7.48
C CYS A 262 -15.03 4.65 9.01
N ALA A 263 -15.98 5.28 9.70
CA ALA A 263 -16.07 5.29 11.16
C ALA A 263 -16.41 3.91 11.73
N ALA A 264 -17.36 3.19 11.12
CA ALA A 264 -17.74 1.84 11.51
C ALA A 264 -16.58 0.84 11.32
N TRP A 265 -15.91 0.91 10.16
CA TRP A 265 -14.71 0.13 9.88
C TRP A 265 -13.61 0.40 10.92
N SER A 266 -13.31 1.68 11.16
CA SER A 266 -12.31 2.11 12.16
C SER A 266 -12.62 1.59 13.56
N ARG A 267 -13.89 1.65 13.98
CA ARG A 267 -14.34 1.16 15.28
C ARG A 267 -14.09 -0.34 15.43
N ARG A 268 -14.45 -1.13 14.41
CA ARG A 268 -14.28 -2.60 14.43
C ARG A 268 -12.81 -2.99 14.52
N VAL A 269 -11.97 -2.31 13.76
CA VAL A 269 -10.52 -2.57 13.75
C VAL A 269 -9.84 -2.22 15.08
N ARG A 270 -10.29 -1.19 15.80
CA ARG A 270 -9.81 -0.93 17.16
C ARG A 270 -10.08 -2.10 18.12
N GLY A 271 -11.13 -2.89 17.88
CA GLY A 271 -11.36 -4.14 18.61
C GLY A 271 -10.28 -5.18 18.32
N VAL A 272 -10.00 -5.41 17.03
CA VAL A 272 -8.95 -6.35 16.58
C VAL A 272 -7.57 -5.97 17.13
N LEU A 273 -7.20 -4.69 17.06
CA LEU A 273 -5.91 -4.23 17.59
C LEU A 273 -5.78 -4.43 19.10
N ARG A 274 -6.88 -4.30 19.86
CA ARG A 274 -6.89 -4.58 21.30
C ARG A 274 -6.68 -6.06 21.58
N LEU A 275 -7.37 -6.94 20.86
CA LEU A 275 -7.29 -8.39 21.04
C LEU A 275 -5.95 -8.99 20.59
N THR A 276 -5.34 -8.44 19.55
CA THR A 276 -4.04 -8.90 19.02
C THR A 276 -2.85 -8.30 19.78
N ARG A 277 -3.08 -7.32 20.67
CA ARG A 277 -2.03 -6.66 21.45
C ARG A 277 -1.30 -7.68 22.33
N GLY A 278 0.03 -7.68 22.25
CA GLY A 278 0.87 -8.59 23.04
C GLY A 278 1.02 -10.00 22.45
N THR A 279 0.29 -10.31 21.36
CA THR A 279 0.42 -11.58 20.64
C THR A 279 1.44 -11.48 19.51
N SER A 280 1.84 -12.61 18.93
CA SER A 280 2.72 -12.65 17.75
C SER A 280 2.08 -12.03 16.49
N TYR A 281 0.74 -11.90 16.45
CA TYR A 281 0.00 -11.28 15.34
C TYR A 281 -0.18 -9.76 15.50
N GLY A 282 0.15 -9.19 16.67
CA GLY A 282 -0.01 -7.77 16.96
C GLY A 282 0.66 -6.85 15.94
N PRO A 283 1.97 -7.02 15.64
CA PRO A 283 2.65 -6.23 14.62
C PRO A 283 2.00 -6.33 13.23
N THR A 284 1.66 -7.55 12.81
CA THR A 284 0.95 -7.81 11.54
C THR A 284 -0.36 -7.03 11.46
N ALA A 285 -1.17 -7.07 12.52
CA ALA A 285 -2.42 -6.32 12.60
C ALA A 285 -2.17 -4.81 12.49
N VAL A 286 -1.21 -4.27 13.26
CA VAL A 286 -0.89 -2.83 13.23
C VAL A 286 -0.44 -2.37 11.84
N ILE A 287 0.43 -3.13 11.17
CA ILE A 287 0.95 -2.78 9.84
C ILE A 287 -0.18 -2.73 8.81
N ILE A 288 -1.00 -3.78 8.73
CA ILE A 288 -2.11 -3.85 7.78
C ILE A 288 -3.12 -2.73 8.04
N VAL A 289 -3.53 -2.56 9.30
CA VAL A 289 -4.50 -1.53 9.70
C VAL A 289 -3.98 -0.13 9.39
N SER A 290 -2.68 0.10 9.59
CA SER A 290 -2.07 1.39 9.30
C SER A 290 -2.11 1.69 7.80
N TRP A 291 -1.80 0.71 6.95
CA TRP A 291 -1.98 0.88 5.51
C TRP A 291 -3.42 1.18 5.14
N ILE A 292 -4.40 0.43 5.65
CA ILE A 292 -5.80 0.67 5.34
C ILE A 292 -6.26 2.06 5.82
N THR A 293 -5.79 2.50 6.99
CA THR A 293 -6.09 3.83 7.53
C THR A 293 -5.48 4.93 6.66
N LEU A 294 -4.22 4.77 6.23
CA LEU A 294 -3.56 5.70 5.32
C LEU A 294 -4.23 5.72 3.94
N PHE A 295 -4.68 4.56 3.45
CA PHE A 295 -5.40 4.41 2.19
C PHE A 295 -6.76 5.11 2.21
N LEU A 296 -7.61 4.80 3.19
CA LEU A 296 -8.95 5.40 3.33
C LEU A 296 -8.92 6.87 3.76
N GLY A 297 -7.87 7.29 4.46
CA GLY A 297 -7.69 8.67 4.90
C GLY A 297 -6.88 9.48 3.89
N ILE A 298 -5.56 9.40 4.00
CA ILE A 298 -4.63 10.29 3.29
C ILE A 298 -4.67 10.07 1.77
N GLN A 299 -4.68 8.82 1.30
CA GLN A 299 -4.63 8.56 -0.14
C GLN A 299 -5.95 8.91 -0.82
N PHE A 300 -7.06 8.68 -0.11
CA PHE A 300 -8.40 9.04 -0.58
C PHE A 300 -8.60 10.55 -0.74
N ILE A 301 -7.94 11.38 0.08
CA ILE A 301 -7.97 12.84 -0.10
C ILE A 301 -7.51 13.22 -1.52
N GLY A 302 -6.43 12.61 -1.99
CA GLY A 302 -5.86 12.88 -3.32
C GLY A 302 -6.65 12.31 -4.50
N GLY A 303 -7.76 11.60 -4.26
CA GLY A 303 -8.70 11.22 -5.32
C GLY A 303 -9.36 9.86 -5.15
N LYS A 304 -10.59 9.76 -5.65
CA LYS A 304 -11.38 8.51 -5.66
C LYS A 304 -10.73 7.44 -6.55
N GLN A 305 -9.90 7.84 -7.51
CA GLN A 305 -9.13 6.92 -8.35
C GLN A 305 -8.26 5.97 -7.53
N ALA A 306 -7.73 6.39 -6.38
CA ALA A 306 -6.97 5.50 -5.51
C ALA A 306 -7.81 4.31 -5.05
N PHE A 307 -9.11 4.52 -4.79
CA PHE A 307 -10.05 3.47 -4.41
C PHE A 307 -10.61 2.68 -5.60
N GLN A 308 -10.72 3.29 -6.78
CA GLN A 308 -11.13 2.62 -8.02
C GLN A 308 -10.01 1.80 -8.65
N ASN A 309 -8.75 2.03 -8.28
CA ASN A 309 -7.64 1.20 -8.70
C ASN A 309 -7.85 -0.23 -8.19
N TYR A 310 -8.00 -1.18 -9.12
CA TYR A 310 -8.32 -2.56 -8.79
C TYR A 310 -7.26 -3.22 -7.89
N VAL A 311 -5.99 -2.81 -7.97
CA VAL A 311 -4.92 -3.32 -7.11
C VAL A 311 -5.23 -2.92 -5.67
N SER A 312 -5.29 -1.62 -5.38
CA SER A 312 -5.54 -1.13 -4.03
C SER A 312 -6.90 -1.60 -3.50
N ASN A 313 -7.93 -1.65 -4.34
CA ASN A 313 -9.27 -2.09 -3.95
C ASN A 313 -9.30 -3.58 -3.56
N ALA A 314 -8.77 -4.46 -4.41
CA ALA A 314 -8.76 -5.90 -4.15
C ALA A 314 -7.97 -6.21 -2.87
N TYR A 315 -6.81 -5.58 -2.70
CA TYR A 315 -6.01 -5.75 -1.50
C TYR A 315 -6.61 -5.08 -0.26
N PHE A 316 -7.37 -4.00 -0.40
CA PHE A 316 -8.13 -3.41 0.71
C PHE A 316 -9.10 -4.42 1.31
N TRP A 317 -9.88 -5.11 0.47
CA TRP A 317 -10.83 -6.12 0.93
C TRP A 317 -10.14 -7.37 1.46
N LEU A 318 -9.13 -7.89 0.75
CA LEU A 318 -8.36 -9.06 1.18
C LEU A 318 -7.71 -8.83 2.55
N LEU A 319 -6.99 -7.72 2.70
CA LEU A 319 -6.27 -7.40 3.93
C LEU A 319 -7.23 -7.04 5.09
N SER A 320 -8.37 -6.41 4.80
CA SER A 320 -9.45 -6.23 5.77
C SER A 320 -9.96 -7.58 6.29
N GLY A 321 -10.20 -8.54 5.38
CA GLY A 321 -10.62 -9.89 5.74
C GLY A 321 -9.60 -10.60 6.63
N ILE A 322 -8.31 -10.51 6.30
CA ILE A 322 -7.23 -11.06 7.13
C ILE A 322 -7.25 -10.45 8.53
N VAL A 323 -7.32 -9.12 8.65
CA VAL A 323 -7.34 -8.42 9.95
C VAL A 323 -8.55 -8.83 10.77
N PHE A 324 -9.74 -8.82 10.19
CA PHE A 324 -10.95 -9.21 10.92
C PHE A 324 -10.98 -10.68 11.31
N GLY A 325 -10.23 -11.55 10.62
CA GLY A 325 -10.07 -12.96 10.96
C GLY A 325 -9.07 -13.25 12.09
N LEU A 326 -8.15 -12.31 12.40
CA LEU A 326 -7.10 -12.54 13.42
C LEU A 326 -7.63 -12.94 14.81
N PRO A 327 -8.70 -12.33 15.35
CA PRO A 327 -9.22 -12.74 16.66
C PRO A 327 -9.69 -14.19 16.71
N GLN A 328 -10.27 -14.70 15.61
CA GLN A 328 -10.68 -16.10 15.54
C GLN A 328 -9.47 -17.04 15.57
N LEU A 329 -8.37 -16.67 14.89
CA LEU A 329 -7.13 -17.44 14.92
C LEU A 329 -6.52 -17.50 16.32
N LEU A 330 -6.63 -16.42 17.10
CA LEU A 330 -6.19 -16.39 18.48
C LEU A 330 -7.02 -17.33 19.36
N LYS A 331 -8.35 -17.33 19.16
CA LYS A 331 -9.26 -18.21 19.90
C LYS A 331 -8.94 -19.68 19.65
N THR A 332 -8.85 -20.08 18.38
CA THR A 332 -8.52 -21.47 18.02
C THR A 332 -7.13 -21.88 18.51
N ALA A 333 -6.15 -20.98 18.47
CA ALA A 333 -4.81 -21.29 18.99
C ALA A 333 -4.79 -21.52 20.52
N ALA A 334 -5.64 -20.81 21.27
CA ALA A 334 -5.77 -21.00 22.71
C ALA A 334 -6.49 -22.31 23.06
N GLU A 335 -7.53 -22.67 22.28
CA GLU A 335 -8.26 -23.95 22.42
C GLU A 335 -7.32 -25.14 22.12
N ASP A 336 -6.53 -25.07 21.05
CA ASP A 336 -5.54 -26.10 20.70
C ASP A 336 -4.48 -26.30 21.81
N GLU A 337 -4.07 -25.22 22.49
CA GLU A 337 -3.08 -25.26 23.58
C GLU A 337 -3.66 -25.89 24.86
N SER A 338 -4.92 -25.56 25.20
CA SER A 338 -5.59 -26.18 26.35
C SER A 338 -5.86 -27.66 26.15
N ASP A 339 -6.24 -28.09 24.94
CA ASP A 339 -6.50 -29.50 24.64
C ASP A 339 -5.21 -30.32 24.71
N ALA A 340 -4.09 -29.75 24.25
CA ALA A 340 -2.77 -30.38 24.35
C ALA A 340 -2.31 -30.53 25.81
N GLU A 341 -2.49 -29.51 26.64
CA GLU A 341 -2.17 -29.55 28.07
C GLU A 341 -3.03 -30.59 28.81
N TYR A 342 -4.32 -30.64 28.49
CA TYR A 342 -5.22 -31.65 29.03
C TYR A 342 -4.80 -33.08 28.63
N ALA A 343 -4.49 -33.32 27.37
CA ALA A 343 -4.02 -34.63 26.89
C ALA A 343 -2.72 -35.08 27.58
N LEU A 344 -1.77 -34.15 27.79
CA LEU A 344 -0.54 -34.43 28.53
C LEU A 344 -0.82 -34.77 30.00
N SER A 345 -1.73 -34.02 30.64
CA SER A 345 -2.13 -34.30 32.03
C SER A 345 -2.82 -35.66 32.17
N ALA A 346 -3.68 -36.05 31.23
CA ALA A 346 -4.36 -37.33 31.23
C ALA A 346 -3.40 -38.51 31.00
N SER A 347 -2.36 -38.32 30.18
CA SER A 347 -1.33 -39.34 29.93
C SER A 347 -0.34 -39.56 31.08
N SER A 348 -0.29 -38.63 32.05
CA SER A 348 0.61 -38.69 33.21
C SER A 348 -0.07 -39.13 34.50
N ALA A 349 -1.37 -39.42 34.48
CA ALA A 349 -2.07 -40.02 35.62
C ALA A 349 -1.63 -41.49 35.78
N PRO A 350 -1.22 -41.93 36.99
CA PRO A 350 -0.89 -43.33 37.23
C PRO A 350 -2.12 -44.24 37.03
N PRO A 351 -1.90 -45.48 36.55
CA PRO A 351 -2.97 -46.42 36.20
C PRO A 351 -3.86 -46.84 37.37
#